data_AF-A0A8J4T0D4-F1
#
_entry.id   AF-A0A8J4T0D4-F1
#
_cell.length_a   1.000
_cell.length_b   1.000
_cell.length_c   1.000
_cell.angle_alpha   90.00
_cell.angle_beta   90.00
_cell.angle_gamma   90.00
#
_symmetry.space_group_name_H-M   'P 1'
#
loop_
_entity.id
_entity.type
_entity.pdbx_description
1 polymer ?
#
loop_
_entity_poly.entity_id
_entity_poly.type
_entity_poly.pdbx_seq_one_letter_code
_entity_poly.pdbx_strand_id
1 'polypeptide(L)'
;MATVFQALEAACLQRSLDPSKHSFIHKRRPVDLSATFRFSGLVNNACVDLVPNENDCGTQDESTEIRVCFRLDMGQRFVWIGCSHSSLWSILNDLATAHPE
;
A
#
# COMPACT_ATOMS: atom_id res chain seq x y z
N MET A 1 -3.18 13.36 19.44
CA MET A 1 -3.56 14.04 18.19
C MET A 1 -4.44 13.08 17.43
N ALA A 2 -5.66 13.46 17.06
CA ALA A 2 -6.58 12.55 16.35
C ALA A 2 -6.09 12.37 14.91
N THR A 3 -5.89 11.13 14.48
CA THR A 3 -5.53 10.80 13.10
C THR A 3 -6.79 10.52 12.28
N VAL A 4 -6.72 10.68 10.97
CA VAL A 4 -7.86 10.37 10.08
C VAL A 4 -8.18 8.87 10.14
N PHE A 5 -7.17 8.03 10.33
CA PHE A 5 -7.34 6.59 10.57
C PHE A 5 -8.22 6.27 11.79
N GLN A 6 -8.04 6.97 12.92
CA GLN A 6 -8.90 6.75 14.10
C GLN A 6 -10.37 7.11 13.84
N ALA A 7 -10.62 8.13 13.00
CA ALA A 7 -11.98 8.46 12.58
C ALA A 7 -12.57 7.39 11.64
N LEU A 8 -11.74 6.75 10.82
CA LEU A 8 -12.12 5.61 9.97
C LEU A 8 -12.51 4.42 10.85
N GLU A 9 -11.68 4.05 11.83
CA GLU A 9 -11.96 2.95 12.76
C GLU A 9 -13.28 3.17 13.51
N ALA A 10 -13.51 4.38 14.02
CA ALA A 10 -14.75 4.70 14.72
C ALA A 10 -15.98 4.59 13.80
N ALA A 11 -15.87 5.07 12.55
CA ALA A 11 -16.95 4.96 11.56
C ALA A 11 -17.18 3.51 11.11
N CYS A 12 -16.11 2.73 10.95
CA CYS A 12 -16.17 1.31 10.59
C CYS A 12 -16.84 0.49 11.69
N LEU A 13 -16.46 0.74 12.95
CA LEU A 13 -17.02 0.05 14.12
C LEU A 13 -18.52 0.35 14.28
N GLN A 14 -18.95 1.58 14.01
CA GLN A 14 -20.37 1.95 14.03
C GLN A 14 -21.20 1.29 12.91
N ARG A 15 -20.58 0.97 11.77
CA ARG A 15 -21.26 0.41 10.60
C ARG A 15 -20.99 -1.10 10.42
N SER A 16 -20.26 -1.73 11.34
CA SER A 16 -19.81 -3.12 11.26
C SER A 16 -19.02 -3.43 9.97
N LEU A 17 -18.15 -2.51 9.57
CA LEU A 17 -17.33 -2.62 8.35
C LEU A 17 -15.86 -2.81 8.73
N ASP A 18 -15.07 -3.43 7.85
CA ASP A 18 -13.63 -3.63 8.06
C ASP A 18 -12.81 -2.38 7.69
N PRO A 19 -12.05 -1.77 8.63
CA PRO A 19 -11.27 -0.56 8.36
C PRO A 19 -10.14 -0.78 7.34
N SER A 20 -9.67 -2.02 7.18
CA SER A 20 -8.66 -2.36 6.16
C SER A 20 -9.22 -2.34 4.73
N LYS A 21 -10.54 -2.52 4.59
CA LYS A 21 -11.22 -2.64 3.29
C LYS A 21 -11.99 -1.40 2.90
N HIS A 22 -11.85 -0.30 3.63
CA HIS A 22 -12.57 0.94 3.37
C HIS A 22 -11.64 2.14 3.37
N SER A 23 -12.00 3.17 2.61
CA SER A 23 -11.32 4.47 2.60
C SER A 23 -12.35 5.59 2.58
N PHE A 24 -11.89 6.78 2.96
CA PHE A 24 -12.68 7.98 2.90
C PHE A 24 -12.44 8.71 1.58
N ILE A 25 -13.52 9.11 0.92
CA ILE A 25 -13.50 10.04 -0.20
C ILE A 25 -14.13 11.36 0.24
N HIS A 26 -13.45 12.46 -0.05
CA HIS A 26 -13.97 13.81 0.14
C HIS A 26 -13.83 14.59 -1.16
N LYS A 27 -14.94 15.12 -1.69
CA LYS A 27 -14.97 15.90 -2.95
C LYS A 27 -14.28 15.18 -4.12
N ARG A 28 -14.55 13.87 -4.29
CA ARG A 28 -13.96 12.99 -5.32
C ARG A 28 -12.44 12.79 -5.21
N ARG A 29 -11.84 13.07 -4.05
CA ARG A 29 -10.43 12.77 -3.77
C ARG A 29 -10.31 11.76 -2.63
N PRO A 30 -9.46 10.72 -2.77
CA PRO A 30 -9.16 9.83 -1.66
C PRO A 30 -8.44 10.61 -0.56
N VAL A 31 -8.84 10.39 0.69
CA VAL A 31 -8.24 11.03 1.85
C VAL A 31 -7.05 10.20 2.31
N ASP A 32 -5.90 10.83 2.52
CA ASP A 32 -4.75 10.17 3.12
C ASP A 32 -5.01 9.86 4.60
N LEU A 33 -5.04 8.57 4.92
CA LEU A 33 -5.30 8.03 6.26
C LEU A 33 -4.09 8.15 7.18
N SER A 34 -2.87 8.24 6.62
CA SER A 34 -1.61 8.42 7.36
C SER A 34 -1.40 9.87 7.81
N ALA A 35 -2.05 10.81 7.12
CA ALA A 35 -1.97 12.23 7.43
C ALA A 35 -2.76 12.60 8.70
N THR A 36 -2.28 13.64 9.39
CA THR A 36 -3.04 14.28 10.47
C THR A 36 -4.26 15.01 9.89
N PHE A 37 -5.33 15.18 10.66
CA PHE A 37 -6.56 15.85 10.20
C PHE A 37 -6.33 17.23 9.56
N ARG A 38 -5.31 17.98 10.02
CA ARG A 38 -4.94 19.27 9.46
C ARG A 38 -4.41 19.19 8.00
N PHE A 39 -3.83 18.06 7.62
CA PHE A 39 -3.20 17.84 6.31
C PHE A 39 -4.05 16.99 5.37
N SER A 40 -5.15 16.42 5.86
CA SER A 40 -6.05 15.59 5.06
C SER A 40 -6.92 16.38 4.08
N GLY A 41 -6.92 17.71 4.17
CA GLY A 41 -7.77 18.58 3.34
C GLY A 41 -9.25 18.54 3.72
N LEU A 42 -9.58 17.92 4.86
CA LEU A 42 -10.92 17.91 5.43
C LEU A 42 -11.18 19.22 6.16
N VAL A 43 -12.31 19.85 5.83
CA VAL A 43 -12.82 20.99 6.60
C VAL A 43 -13.58 20.51 7.82
N ASN A 44 -13.77 21.38 8.81
CA ASN A 44 -14.61 21.05 9.96
C ASN A 44 -16.05 20.73 9.48
N ASN A 45 -16.67 19.68 10.02
CA ASN A 45 -17.95 19.14 9.57
C ASN A 45 -18.00 18.74 8.07
N ALA A 46 -16.87 18.37 7.48
CA ALA A 46 -16.86 17.78 6.14
C ALA A 46 -17.67 16.49 6.11
N CYS A 47 -18.53 16.34 5.10
CA CYS A 47 -19.19 15.07 4.81
C CYS A 47 -18.21 14.21 4.00
N VAL A 48 -17.87 13.03 4.52
CA VAL A 48 -16.99 12.06 3.85
C VAL A 48 -17.78 10.83 3.47
N ASP A 49 -17.55 10.35 2.25
CA ASP A 49 -18.14 9.10 1.79
C ASP A 49 -17.20 7.95 2.21
N LEU A 50 -17.74 6.99 2.96
CA LEU A 50 -17.06 5.75 3.25
C LEU A 50 -17.28 4.80 2.07
N VAL A 51 -16.25 4.64 1.26
CA VAL A 51 -16.28 3.73 0.12
C VAL A 51 -15.50 2.47 0.47
N PRO A 52 -15.94 1.29 0.01
CA PRO A 52 -15.06 0.13 0.00
C PRO A 52 -13.83 0.50 -0.83
N ASN A 53 -12.66 0.11 -0.35
CA ASN A 53 -11.46 0.11 -1.16
C ASN A 53 -11.75 -0.88 -2.30
N GLU A 54 -12.12 -0.36 -3.46
CA GLU A 54 -12.15 -1.15 -4.70
C GLU A 54 -10.76 -1.74 -4.99
N ASN A 55 -9.73 -1.25 -4.31
CA ASN A 55 -8.38 -1.83 -4.27
C ASN A 55 -8.30 -3.18 -3.53
N ASP A 56 -9.35 -3.66 -2.87
CA ASP A 56 -9.46 -5.04 -2.36
C ASP A 56 -10.36 -5.93 -3.26
N CYS A 57 -10.87 -5.39 -4.38
CA CYS A 57 -11.62 -6.12 -5.38
C CYS A 57 -11.14 -5.74 -6.80
N GLY A 58 -9.90 -6.15 -7.11
CA GLY A 58 -9.35 -6.18 -8.46
C GLY A 58 -8.32 -5.08 -8.74
N THR A 59 -7.06 -5.48 -8.97
CA THR A 59 -5.93 -4.66 -9.48
C THR A 59 -5.16 -3.76 -8.49
N GLN A 60 -4.88 -4.24 -7.27
CA GLN A 60 -3.46 -4.34 -6.93
C GLN A 60 -3.05 -5.73 -7.36
N ASP A 61 -2.45 -5.77 -8.54
CA ASP A 61 -1.95 -6.96 -9.18
C ASP A 61 -1.14 -7.77 -8.14
N GLU A 62 -1.70 -8.92 -7.72
CA GLU A 62 -0.97 -10.03 -7.07
C GLU A 62 0.23 -10.50 -7.94
N SER A 63 0.35 -9.91 -9.14
CA SER A 63 1.39 -10.00 -10.14
C SER A 63 1.88 -8.61 -10.57
N THR A 64 2.06 -7.66 -9.65
CA THR A 64 2.79 -6.42 -9.99
C THR A 64 4.25 -6.82 -10.09
N GLU A 65 4.61 -7.28 -11.28
CA GLU A 65 5.92 -7.80 -11.59
C GLU A 65 6.91 -6.61 -11.54
N ILE A 66 7.63 -6.53 -10.43
CA ILE A 66 8.66 -5.54 -10.22
C ILE A 66 9.99 -6.05 -10.76
N ARG A 67 10.70 -5.16 -11.45
CA ARG A 67 12.03 -5.43 -11.99
C ARG A 67 13.09 -4.72 -11.15
N VAL A 68 13.98 -5.49 -10.56
CA VAL A 68 15.07 -4.99 -9.70
C VAL A 68 16.41 -5.33 -10.33
N CYS A 69 17.26 -4.33 -10.55
CA CYS A 69 18.58 -4.52 -11.14
C CYS A 69 19.68 -4.36 -10.07
N PHE A 70 20.46 -5.42 -9.86
CA PHE A 70 21.61 -5.44 -8.97
C PHE A 70 22.90 -5.30 -9.77
N ARG A 71 23.88 -4.58 -9.22
CA ARG A 71 25.23 -4.49 -9.76
C ARG A 71 26.19 -5.13 -8.77
N LEU A 72 26.84 -6.21 -9.20
CA LEU A 72 27.83 -6.92 -8.41
C LEU A 72 29.19 -6.20 -8.49
N ASP A 73 30.06 -6.49 -7.53
CA ASP A 73 31.42 -5.95 -7.41
C ASP A 73 32.31 -6.31 -8.61
N MET A 74 32.09 -7.50 -9.20
CA MET A 74 32.74 -7.96 -10.44
C MET A 74 32.23 -7.23 -11.71
N GLY A 75 31.38 -6.21 -11.57
CA GLY A 75 30.82 -5.43 -12.68
C GLY A 75 29.65 -6.11 -13.42
N GLN A 76 29.29 -7.33 -13.03
CA GLN A 76 28.12 -8.03 -13.56
C GLN A 76 26.81 -7.38 -13.10
N ARG A 77 25.76 -7.53 -13.91
CA ARG A 77 24.42 -7.02 -13.62
C ARG A 77 23.45 -8.17 -13.55
N PHE A 78 22.72 -8.26 -12.45
CA PHE A 78 21.66 -9.23 -12.26
C PHE A 78 20.31 -8.51 -12.29
N VAL A 79 19.35 -9.10 -13.00
CA VAL A 79 18.01 -8.55 -13.12
C VAL A 79 17.06 -9.56 -12.49
N TRP A 80 16.49 -9.19 -11.35
CA TRP A 80 15.44 -9.94 -10.70
C TRP A 80 14.08 -9.42 -11.13
N ILE A 81 13.14 -10.32 -11.35
CA ILE A 81 11.78 -10.05 -11.77
C ILE A 81 10.87 -10.85 -10.82
N GLY A 82 9.94 -10.20 -10.13
CA GLY A 82 9.03 -10.92 -9.24
C GLY A 82 8.01 -10.00 -8.57
N CYS A 83 7.30 -10.53 -7.58
CA CYS A 83 6.18 -9.80 -6.97
C CYS A 83 6.64 -8.71 -6.00
N SER A 84 5.86 -7.64 -5.90
CA SER A 84 6.03 -6.53 -4.94
C SER A 84 6.04 -6.97 -3.47
N HIS A 85 5.49 -8.14 -3.16
CA HIS A 85 5.44 -8.72 -1.81
C HIS A 85 6.67 -9.57 -1.44
N SER A 86 7.61 -9.78 -2.36
CA SER A 86 8.82 -10.56 -2.07
C SER A 86 9.73 -9.84 -1.09
N SER A 87 10.19 -10.58 -0.07
CA SER A 87 11.17 -10.04 0.87
C SER A 87 12.54 -9.87 0.19
N LEU A 88 13.33 -8.88 0.64
CA LEU A 88 14.71 -8.71 0.17
C LEU A 88 15.54 -9.99 0.33
N TRP A 89 15.29 -10.77 1.38
CA TRP A 89 15.96 -12.04 1.62
C TRP A 89 15.63 -13.09 0.55
N SER A 90 14.37 -13.19 0.15
CA SER A 90 13.93 -14.08 -0.93
C SER A 90 14.65 -13.74 -2.24
N ILE A 91 14.74 -12.44 -2.56
CA ILE A 91 15.44 -11.95 -3.76
C ILE A 91 16.93 -12.32 -3.72
N LEU A 92 17.57 -12.20 -2.56
CA LEU A 92 18.98 -12.58 -2.37
C LEU A 92 19.19 -14.09 -2.48
N ASN A 93 18.25 -14.90 -1.99
CA ASN A 93 18.31 -16.36 -2.13
C ASN A 93 18.13 -16.79 -3.59
N ASP A 94 17.25 -16.13 -4.35
CA ASP A 94 17.12 -16.35 -5.80
C ASP A 94 18.41 -15.98 -6.54
N LEU A 95 19.08 -14.90 -6.13
CA LEU A 95 20.37 -14.49 -6.68
C LEU A 95 21.46 -15.54 -6.37
N ALA A 96 21.51 -16.04 -5.13
CA ALA A 96 22.47 -17.06 -4.71
C ALA A 96 22.26 -18.41 -5.42
N THR A 97 21.01 -18.80 -5.69
CA THR A 97 20.70 -20.03 -6.45
C THR A 97 20.98 -19.89 -7.95
N ALA A 98 20.87 -18.68 -8.51
CA ALA A 98 21.21 -18.39 -9.91
C ALA A 98 22.72 -18.35 -10.18
N HIS A 99 23.54 -18.14 -9.14
CA HIS A 99 25.00 -18.16 -9.20
C HIS A 99 25.60 -19.17 -8.22
N PRO A 100 25.49 -20.50 -8.48
CA PRO A 100 26.34 -21.46 -7.81
C PRO A 100 27.77 -21.28 -8.33
N GLU A 101 28.73 -21.13 -7.41
CA GLU A 101 30.18 -21.14 -7.72
C GLU A 101 30.62 -22.37 -8.52
#